data_AF-A0A2P6N589-F1
#
_entry.id   AF-A0A2P6N589-F1
#
_cell.length_a   1.000
_cell.length_b   1.000
_cell.length_c   1.000
_cell.angle_alpha   90.00
_cell.angle_beta   90.00
_cell.angle_gamma   90.00
#
_symmetry.space_group_name_H-M   'P 1'
#
loop_
_entity.id
_entity.type
_entity.pdbx_description
1 polymer ?
#
loop_
_entity_poly.entity_id
_entity_poly.type
_entity_poly.pdbx_seq_one_letter_code
_entity_poly.pdbx_strand_id
1 'polypeptide(L)'
;MYIGYCNPKSMQDFLHPTPTRKLPTSPAICVSKSSVTTVDGVGRAAVSILRKPEGLSYRPVRVSDAVVTQNRLFGEYKKILGEDGWTVERVSQEQQREQGYKFLEVGNHFLAFVFLVQSALWSNTATSYCGDYNDNEALGIQPVDVSQVVKASLQ
;
A
#
# COMPACT_ATOMS: atom_id res chain seq x y z
N MET A 1 -4.76 4.77 -8.99
CA MET A 1 -4.21 4.33 -7.68
C MET A 1 -5.31 4.47 -6.62
N TYR A 2 -5.85 3.37 -6.09
CA TYR A 2 -6.93 3.42 -5.09
C TYR A 2 -6.34 3.69 -3.70
N ILE A 3 -6.37 4.94 -3.26
CA ILE A 3 -5.93 5.37 -1.93
C ILE A 3 -7.17 5.64 -1.11
N GLY A 4 -7.67 4.61 -0.41
CA GLY A 4 -8.85 4.70 0.44
C GLY A 4 -10.14 4.95 -0.35
N TYR A 5 -11.17 4.15 -0.09
CA TYR A 5 -12.50 4.43 -0.62
C TYR A 5 -12.97 5.81 -0.10
N CYS A 6 -13.18 6.75 -1.01
CA CYS A 6 -14.01 7.94 -0.82
C CYS A 6 -15.29 7.71 -1.64
N ASN A 7 -16.43 7.50 -1.00
CA ASN A 7 -17.72 7.42 -1.69
C ASN A 7 -18.73 8.35 -1.00
N PRO A 8 -19.28 9.39 -1.67
CA PRO A 8 -20.43 10.09 -1.16
C PRO A 8 -21.72 9.41 -1.67
N LYS A 9 -22.48 8.84 -0.72
CA LYS A 9 -23.92 8.53 -0.83
C LYS A 9 -24.34 7.48 -1.88
N SER A 10 -24.36 6.22 -1.48
CA SER A 10 -25.58 5.38 -1.42
C SER A 10 -25.23 3.94 -1.03
N MET A 11 -25.35 3.63 0.26
CA MET A 11 -25.44 2.24 0.73
C MET A 11 -26.19 2.19 2.07
N GLN A 12 -27.32 2.91 2.16
CA GLN A 12 -28.22 2.86 3.32
C GLN A 12 -29.30 1.77 3.22
N ASP A 13 -29.36 0.99 2.14
CA ASP A 13 -30.50 0.06 1.95
C ASP A 13 -30.21 -1.42 2.20
N PHE A 14 -29.07 -1.80 2.80
CA PHE A 14 -28.90 -3.16 3.28
C PHE A 14 -28.47 -3.20 4.76
N LEU A 15 -29.52 -3.24 5.61
CA LEU A 15 -29.60 -3.96 6.89
C LEU A 15 -28.97 -3.24 8.13
N HIS A 16 -29.85 -2.63 8.95
CA HIS A 16 -29.60 -2.31 10.38
C HIS A 16 -30.13 -3.43 11.30
N PRO A 17 -29.81 -3.52 12.62
CA PRO A 17 -28.87 -2.73 13.47
C PRO A 17 -27.89 -3.55 14.39
N THR A 18 -26.76 -2.92 14.77
CA THR A 18 -25.86 -2.98 15.97
C THR A 18 -25.75 -4.21 16.92
N PRO A 19 -24.55 -4.47 17.54
CA PRO A 19 -24.19 -3.72 18.76
C PRO A 19 -22.74 -3.22 18.84
N THR A 20 -22.66 -1.98 19.32
CA THR A 20 -21.59 -1.32 20.08
C THR A 20 -20.34 -2.15 20.44
N ARG A 21 -19.26 -1.95 19.68
CA ARG A 21 -17.91 -1.98 20.24
C ARG A 21 -17.18 -0.78 19.66
N LYS A 22 -16.81 0.20 20.48
CA LYS A 22 -15.91 1.27 20.05
C LYS A 22 -14.57 0.61 19.71
N LEU A 23 -14.37 0.30 18.44
CA LEU A 23 -13.07 -0.11 17.93
C LEU A 23 -12.15 1.13 17.98
N PRO A 24 -10.93 1.00 18.52
CA PRO A 24 -10.03 2.13 18.62
C PRO A 24 -9.70 2.62 17.21
N THR A 25 -10.11 3.85 16.91
CA THR A 25 -9.68 4.63 15.74
C THR A 25 -8.22 5.04 15.93
N SER A 26 -7.31 4.06 15.92
CA SER A 26 -5.90 4.30 16.25
C SER A 26 -5.23 5.12 15.15
N PRO A 27 -4.60 6.27 15.49
CA PRO A 27 -3.80 7.08 14.56
C PRO A 27 -2.62 6.32 13.91
N ALA A 28 -2.28 5.13 14.42
CA ALA A 28 -1.11 4.36 14.03
C ALA A 28 -1.14 3.82 12.58
N ILE A 29 -2.32 3.66 11.97
CA ILE A 29 -2.44 3.01 10.64
C ILE A 29 -1.91 3.89 9.51
N CYS A 30 -1.97 5.22 9.67
CA CYS A 30 -1.52 6.17 8.64
C CYS A 30 -0.01 6.45 8.67
N VAL A 31 0.69 5.97 9.71
CA VAL A 31 2.16 6.09 9.86
C VAL A 31 2.92 4.81 9.55
N SER A 32 2.22 3.68 9.35
CA SER A 32 2.85 2.42 8.92
C SER A 32 3.66 2.62 7.65
N LYS A 33 4.92 2.16 7.68
CA LYS A 33 5.80 2.15 6.52
C LYS A 33 5.40 1.01 5.58
N SER A 34 5.51 1.27 4.29
CA SER A 34 5.38 0.26 3.24
C SER A 34 6.56 0.40 2.27
N SER A 35 7.07 -0.74 1.83
CA SER A 35 8.06 -0.82 0.77
C SER A 35 7.36 -0.87 -0.57
N VAL A 36 7.74 0.04 -1.45
CA VAL A 36 7.25 0.09 -2.82
C VAL A 36 8.43 0.10 -3.78
N THR A 37 8.18 -0.46 -4.97
CA THR A 37 9.17 -0.52 -6.04
C THR A 37 8.50 -0.06 -7.33
N THR A 38 9.10 0.91 -8.00
CA THR A 38 8.65 1.35 -9.32
C THR A 38 8.86 0.24 -10.35
N VAL A 39 8.07 0.25 -11.44
CA VAL A 39 8.26 -0.72 -12.55
C VAL A 39 9.68 -0.65 -13.12
N ASP A 40 10.22 0.55 -13.22
CA ASP A 40 11.59 0.83 -13.64
C ASP A 40 12.64 0.28 -12.64
N GLY A 41 12.39 0.41 -11.34
CA GLY A 41 13.18 -0.22 -10.29
C GLY A 41 13.18 -1.75 -10.37
N VAL A 42 12.02 -2.37 -10.64
CA VAL A 42 11.92 -3.82 -10.90
C VAL A 42 12.75 -4.21 -12.11
N GLY A 43 12.67 -3.45 -13.20
CA GLY A 43 13.47 -3.69 -14.42
C GLY A 43 14.97 -3.64 -14.15
N ARG A 44 15.44 -2.61 -13.45
CA ARG A 44 16.86 -2.49 -13.05
C ARG A 44 17.31 -3.64 -12.15
N ALA A 45 16.49 -4.04 -11.20
CA ALA A 45 16.80 -5.16 -10.32
C ALA A 45 16.93 -6.47 -11.12
N ALA A 46 15.97 -6.75 -12.00
CA ALA A 46 16.00 -7.93 -12.87
C ALA A 46 17.26 -7.96 -13.75
N VAL A 47 17.59 -6.86 -14.41
CA VAL A 47 18.82 -6.76 -15.23
C VAL A 47 20.07 -6.96 -14.38
N SER A 48 20.13 -6.40 -13.18
CA SER A 48 21.28 -6.52 -12.29
C SER A 48 21.48 -7.95 -11.80
N ILE A 49 20.40 -8.65 -11.42
CA ILE A 49 20.40 -10.07 -11.06
C ILE A 49 20.93 -10.92 -12.22
N LEU A 50 20.43 -10.70 -13.44
CA LEU A 50 20.82 -11.47 -14.61
C LEU A 50 22.27 -11.22 -15.05
N ARG A 51 22.82 -10.03 -14.81
CA ARG A 51 24.22 -9.69 -15.13
C ARG A 51 25.23 -10.15 -14.09
N LYS A 52 24.80 -10.36 -12.84
CA LYS A 52 25.65 -10.79 -11.72
C LYS A 52 24.99 -11.96 -10.99
N PRO A 53 24.89 -13.14 -11.64
CA PRO A 53 24.24 -14.30 -11.03
C PRO A 53 25.03 -14.83 -9.82
N GLU A 54 26.34 -14.60 -9.78
CA GLU A 54 27.22 -15.00 -8.68
C GLU A 54 27.04 -14.06 -7.47
N GLY A 55 26.63 -14.62 -6.32
CA GLY A 55 26.35 -13.87 -5.08
C GLY A 55 24.86 -13.63 -4.77
N LEU A 56 23.96 -13.95 -5.71
CA LEU A 56 22.50 -13.83 -5.53
C LEU A 56 21.76 -15.17 -5.64
N SER A 57 22.49 -16.28 -5.77
CA SER A 57 21.91 -17.59 -6.06
C SER A 57 21.25 -18.26 -4.82
N TYR A 58 20.04 -18.77 -5.06
CA TYR A 58 19.19 -19.59 -4.16
C TYR A 58 18.51 -18.91 -2.97
N ARG A 59 18.30 -17.60 -2.97
CA ARG A 59 17.50 -16.93 -1.93
C ARG A 59 16.49 -15.93 -2.50
N PRO A 60 15.43 -15.61 -1.73
CA PRO A 60 14.57 -14.47 -2.05
C PRO A 60 15.39 -13.18 -2.09
N VAL A 61 15.19 -12.40 -3.16
CA VAL A 61 15.73 -11.05 -3.33
C VAL A 61 14.64 -10.04 -2.98
N ARG A 62 14.97 -9.06 -2.14
CA ARG A 62 14.07 -7.99 -1.70
C ARG A 62 14.52 -6.68 -2.30
N VAL A 63 13.60 -5.97 -2.94
CA VAL A 63 13.87 -4.67 -3.56
C VAL A 63 12.82 -3.70 -3.06
N SER A 64 13.25 -2.49 -2.69
CA SER A 64 12.38 -1.40 -2.27
C SER A 64 13.03 -0.10 -2.69
N ASP A 65 12.64 0.47 -3.83
CA ASP A 65 13.21 1.74 -4.29
C ASP A 65 12.55 2.96 -3.63
N ALA A 66 11.42 2.80 -2.93
CA ALA A 66 10.91 3.83 -2.04
C ALA A 66 10.27 3.25 -0.78
N VAL A 67 10.33 4.04 0.30
CA VAL A 67 9.62 3.79 1.55
C VAL A 67 8.56 4.87 1.72
N VAL A 68 7.31 4.43 1.86
CA VAL A 68 6.15 5.31 1.90
C VAL A 68 5.33 5.10 3.17
N THR A 69 4.54 6.11 3.52
CA THR A 69 3.41 5.99 4.45
C THR A 69 2.18 6.54 3.74
N GLN A 70 0.97 6.15 4.19
CA GLN A 70 -0.27 6.71 3.63
C GLN A 70 -0.31 8.24 3.78
N ASN A 71 0.15 8.78 4.92
CA ASN A 71 0.23 10.22 5.13
C ASN A 71 1.22 10.91 4.18
N ARG A 72 2.38 10.29 3.91
CA ARG A 72 3.36 10.86 2.99
C ARG A 72 2.82 10.90 1.56
N LEU A 73 2.23 9.80 1.09
CA LEU A 73 1.58 9.74 -0.23
C LEU A 73 0.49 10.80 -0.34
N PHE A 74 -0.42 10.84 0.64
CA PHE A 74 -1.52 11.80 0.68
C PHE A 74 -1.03 13.25 0.67
N GLY A 75 0.01 13.56 1.43
CA GLY A 75 0.64 14.88 1.43
C GLY A 75 1.19 15.27 0.06
N GLU A 76 1.85 14.35 -0.64
CA GLU A 76 2.34 14.59 -2.00
C GLU A 76 1.19 14.78 -3.01
N TYR A 77 0.10 14.02 -2.91
CA TYR A 77 -1.08 14.24 -3.75
C TYR A 77 -1.69 15.62 -3.56
N LYS A 78 -1.83 16.09 -2.31
CA LYS A 78 -2.35 17.45 -2.04
C LYS A 78 -1.47 18.54 -2.62
N LYS A 79 -0.15 18.40 -2.51
CA LYS A 79 0.79 19.37 -3.10
C LYS A 79 0.64 19.50 -4.62
N ILE A 80 0.30 18.41 -5.30
CA ILE A 80 0.20 18.37 -6.77
C ILE A 80 -1.20 18.76 -7.25
N LEU A 81 -2.25 18.29 -6.58
CA LEU A 81 -3.64 18.43 -7.01
C LEU A 81 -4.40 19.59 -6.33
N GLY A 82 -3.80 20.22 -5.33
CA GLY A 82 -4.42 21.26 -4.50
C GLY A 82 -4.83 20.74 -3.11
N GLU A 83 -4.83 21.63 -2.11
CA GLU A 83 -5.10 21.26 -0.71
C GLU A 83 -6.59 21.24 -0.33
N ASP A 84 -7.44 21.89 -1.14
CA ASP A 84 -8.86 22.05 -0.86
C ASP A 84 -9.71 20.84 -1.29
N GLY A 85 -10.86 20.66 -0.65
CA GLY A 85 -11.87 19.68 -1.08
C GLY A 85 -11.62 18.22 -0.67
N TRP A 86 -10.56 17.93 0.09
CA TRP A 86 -10.28 16.58 0.56
C TRP A 86 -11.03 16.23 1.86
N THR A 87 -11.87 15.21 1.82
CA THR A 87 -12.43 14.56 3.02
C THR A 87 -11.55 13.37 3.40
N VAL A 88 -11.18 13.25 4.68
CA VAL A 88 -10.32 12.16 5.16
C VAL A 88 -11.13 11.21 6.05
N GLU A 89 -11.31 9.98 5.58
CA GLU A 89 -11.86 8.88 6.36
C GLU A 89 -10.75 7.91 6.78
N ARG A 90 -10.92 7.29 7.94
CA ARG A 90 -9.97 6.33 8.49
C ARG A 90 -10.68 5.02 8.76
N VAL A 91 -10.20 3.97 8.12
CA VAL A 91 -10.67 2.60 8.30
C VAL A 91 -9.57 1.77 8.96
N SER A 92 -9.97 0.87 9.85
CA SER A 92 -9.02 -0.03 10.49
C SER A 92 -8.60 -1.15 9.53
N GLN A 93 -7.42 -1.73 9.78
CA GLN A 93 -6.97 -2.92 9.05
C GLN A 93 -7.93 -4.10 9.26
N GLU A 94 -8.52 -4.20 10.46
CA GLU A 94 -9.53 -5.21 10.77
C GLU A 94 -10.75 -5.06 9.87
N GLN A 95 -11.28 -3.83 9.75
CA GLN A 95 -12.43 -3.55 8.89
C GLN A 95 -12.14 -3.88 7.43
N GLN A 96 -10.93 -3.54 6.95
CA GLN A 96 -10.50 -3.90 5.60
C GLN A 96 -10.46 -5.42 5.41
N ARG A 97 -9.92 -6.14 6.39
CA ARG A 97 -9.83 -7.61 6.35
C ARG A 97 -11.20 -8.28 6.42
N GLU A 98 -12.06 -7.86 7.35
CA GLU A 98 -13.44 -8.32 7.47
C GLU A 98 -14.22 -8.11 6.16
N GLN A 99 -14.09 -6.93 5.55
CA GLN A 99 -14.75 -6.62 4.28
C GLN A 99 -14.21 -7.50 3.14
N GLY A 100 -12.91 -7.76 3.11
CA GLY A 100 -12.29 -8.68 2.15
C GLY A 100 -12.84 -10.10 2.26
N TYR A 101 -13.00 -10.62 3.49
CA TYR A 101 -13.59 -11.94 3.70
C TYR A 101 -15.07 -12.00 3.31
N LYS A 102 -15.86 -10.96 3.58
CA LYS A 102 -17.25 -10.89 3.10
C LYS A 102 -17.34 -10.98 1.57
N PHE A 103 -16.45 -10.30 0.86
CA PHE A 103 -16.40 -10.40 -0.61
C PHE A 103 -15.97 -11.79 -1.09
N LEU A 104 -15.08 -12.44 -0.34
CA LEU A 104 -14.65 -13.80 -0.65
C LEU A 104 -15.80 -14.81 -0.50
N GLU A 105 -16.58 -14.69 0.57
CA GLU A 105 -17.75 -15.55 0.86
C GLU A 105 -18.81 -15.49 -0.24
N VAL A 106 -19.05 -14.30 -0.82
CA VAL A 106 -20.02 -14.12 -1.91
C VAL A 106 -19.43 -14.36 -3.30
N GLY A 107 -18.21 -14.91 -3.40
CA GLY A 107 -17.55 -15.23 -4.66
C GLY A 107 -16.99 -14.03 -5.45
N ASN A 108 -16.96 -12.83 -4.85
CA ASN A 108 -16.35 -11.66 -5.47
C ASN A 108 -14.85 -11.60 -5.17
N HIS A 109 -14.10 -12.44 -5.87
CA HIS A 109 -12.66 -12.61 -5.62
C HIS A 109 -11.84 -11.35 -5.91
N PHE A 110 -12.27 -10.49 -6.85
CA PHE A 110 -11.56 -9.25 -7.16
C PHE A 110 -11.63 -8.26 -5.99
N LEU A 111 -12.83 -8.00 -5.45
CA LEU A 111 -12.95 -7.11 -4.30
C LEU A 111 -12.34 -7.75 -3.05
N ALA A 112 -12.48 -9.05 -2.85
CA ALA A 112 -11.79 -9.75 -1.78
C ALA A 112 -10.28 -9.50 -1.82
N PHE A 113 -9.67 -9.67 -3.01
CA PHE A 113 -8.25 -9.41 -3.23
C PHE A 113 -7.88 -7.96 -2.89
N VAL A 114 -8.62 -6.97 -3.40
CA VAL A 114 -8.34 -5.54 -3.15
C VAL A 114 -8.30 -5.23 -1.66
N PHE A 115 -9.33 -5.65 -0.91
CA PHE A 115 -9.47 -5.36 0.51
C PHE A 115 -8.42 -6.10 1.38
N LEU A 116 -8.19 -7.38 1.10
CA LEU A 116 -7.19 -8.18 1.83
C LEU A 116 -5.77 -7.66 1.58
N VAL A 117 -5.41 -7.33 0.33
CA VAL A 117 -4.10 -6.77 -0.01
C VAL A 117 -3.91 -5.40 0.64
N GLN A 118 -4.93 -4.52 0.62
CA GLN A 118 -4.84 -3.23 1.31
C GLN A 118 -4.59 -3.39 2.81
N SER A 119 -5.25 -4.35 3.47
CA SER A 119 -5.00 -4.63 4.89
C SER A 119 -3.55 -5.09 5.14
N ALA A 120 -3.01 -5.93 4.24
CA ALA A 120 -1.67 -6.49 4.35
C ALA A 120 -0.58 -5.43 4.05
N LEU A 121 -0.79 -4.57 3.05
CA LEU A 121 0.17 -3.54 2.62
C LEU A 121 0.56 -2.54 3.72
N TRP A 122 -0.35 -2.29 4.65
CA TRP A 122 -0.15 -1.31 5.73
C TRP A 122 0.03 -1.97 7.11
N SER A 123 0.17 -3.29 7.16
CA SER A 123 0.21 -4.10 8.39
C SER A 123 1.46 -3.93 9.25
N ASN A 124 2.50 -3.25 8.73
CA ASN A 124 3.81 -3.11 9.38
C ASN A 124 4.48 -4.47 9.67
N THR A 125 4.13 -5.49 8.88
CA THR A 125 4.76 -6.81 8.88
C THR A 125 5.91 -6.86 7.87
N ALA A 126 6.69 -7.93 7.93
CA ALA A 126 7.77 -8.18 6.98
C ALA A 126 7.31 -8.29 5.51
N THR A 127 6.03 -8.55 5.28
CA THR A 127 5.39 -8.59 3.96
C THR A 127 5.12 -7.18 3.42
N SER A 128 4.84 -6.22 4.31
CA SER A 128 4.59 -4.82 3.92
C SER A 128 5.84 -3.97 3.80
N TYR A 129 6.90 -4.30 4.53
CA TYR A 129 8.08 -3.45 4.64
C TYR A 129 9.36 -4.26 4.65
N CYS A 130 10.25 -3.98 3.71
CA CYS A 130 11.62 -4.49 3.65
C CYS A 130 12.64 -3.36 3.46
N GLY A 131 12.26 -2.10 3.75
CA GLY A 131 13.12 -0.93 3.54
C GLY A 131 14.42 -0.97 4.34
N ASP A 132 14.41 -1.57 5.53
CA ASP A 132 15.61 -1.70 6.38
C ASP A 132 16.44 -2.95 6.06
N TYR A 133 15.91 -3.88 5.24
CA TYR A 133 16.56 -5.14 4.88
C TYR A 133 16.21 -5.53 3.44
N ASN A 134 16.83 -4.82 2.50
CA ASN A 134 16.71 -5.09 1.06
C ASN A 134 18.09 -5.32 0.44
N ASP A 135 18.07 -5.76 -0.81
CA ASP A 135 19.25 -6.07 -1.60
C ASP A 135 19.66 -4.91 -2.51
N ASN A 136 19.14 -3.70 -2.27
CA ASN A 136 19.34 -2.57 -3.18
C ASN A 136 20.83 -2.25 -3.38
N GLU A 137 21.65 -2.29 -2.33
CA GLU A 137 23.08 -2.01 -2.42
C GLU A 137 23.79 -3.03 -3.34
N ALA A 138 23.55 -4.32 -3.15
CA ALA A 138 24.10 -5.38 -3.99
C ALA A 138 23.64 -5.26 -5.46
N LEU A 139 22.44 -4.74 -5.67
CA LEU A 139 21.82 -4.55 -6.99
C LEU A 139 22.09 -3.17 -7.61
N GLY A 140 22.75 -2.25 -6.89
CA GLY A 140 22.94 -0.87 -7.34
C GLY A 140 21.64 -0.06 -7.51
N ILE A 141 20.58 -0.43 -6.79
CA ILE A 141 19.29 0.26 -6.82
C ILE A 141 19.33 1.47 -5.89
N GLN A 142 19.03 2.64 -6.43
CA GLN A 142 18.98 3.89 -5.66
C GLN A 142 17.54 4.19 -5.23
N PRO A 143 17.34 4.78 -4.04
CA PRO A 143 16.03 5.25 -3.63
C PRO A 143 15.47 6.32 -4.60
N VAL A 144 14.19 6.22 -4.92
CA VAL A 144 13.44 7.23 -5.67
C VAL A 144 12.72 8.17 -4.71
N ASP A 145 12.52 9.41 -5.13
CA ASP A 145 11.70 10.35 -4.38
C ASP A 145 10.21 9.99 -4.52
N VAL A 146 9.51 9.95 -3.39
CA VAL A 146 8.07 9.66 -3.32
C VAL A 146 7.27 10.69 -4.13
N SER A 147 7.73 11.93 -4.23
CA SER A 147 7.07 12.93 -5.08
C SER A 147 7.07 12.52 -6.56
N GLN A 148 8.14 11.87 -7.03
CA GLN A 148 8.24 11.37 -8.40
C GLN A 148 7.32 10.17 -8.62
N VAL A 149 7.24 9.26 -7.63
CA VAL A 149 6.31 8.13 -7.66
C VAL A 149 4.86 8.62 -7.78
N VAL A 150 4.49 9.63 -6.98
CA VAL A 150 3.14 10.21 -7.03
C VAL A 150 2.87 10.90 -8.36
N LYS A 151 3.81 11.70 -8.87
CA LYS A 151 3.68 12.34 -10.20
C LYS A 151 3.48 11.31 -11.33
N ALA A 152 4.27 10.24 -11.33
CA ALA A 152 4.15 9.18 -12.33
C ALA A 152 2.79 8.45 -12.26
N SER A 153 2.16 8.38 -11.09
CA SER A 153 0.85 7.74 -10.92
C SER A 153 -0.35 8.55 -11.44
N LEU A 154 -0.13 9.83 -11.76
CA LEU A 154 -1.15 10.76 -12.24
C LEU A 154 -1.16 10.89 -13.78
N GLN A 155 -0.22 10.23 -14.46
CA GLN A 155 -0.09 10.18 -15.91
C GLN A 155 -0.77 8.93 -16.46
#